data_AF-A0A9X1ZD14-F1
#
_entry.id   AF-A0A9X1ZD14-F1
#
_cell.length_a   1.000
_cell.length_b   1.000
_cell.length_c   1.000
_cell.angle_alpha   90.00
_cell.angle_beta   90.00
_cell.angle_gamma   90.00
#
_symmetry.space_group_name_H-M   'P 1'
#
loop_
_entity.id
_entity.type
_entity.pdbx_description
1 polymer ?
#
loop_
_entity_poly.entity_id
_entity_poly.type
_entity_poly.pdbx_seq_one_letter_code
_entity_poly.pdbx_strand_id
1 'polypeptide(L)'
;MEHALTLPKVKGEKLLSKKSILALSALCFLFVLLSFESTAGSGGTAFTSIWTELSGWADGAPGKIITLLAFFAALFNVLKQNYYMAVGAFIGGMLLSQSVAIINIFLTGTI
;
A
#
# COMPACT_ATOMS: atom_id res chain seq x y z
N MET A 1 -42.20 17.14 -34.57
CA MET A 1 -40.89 17.18 -33.91
C MET A 1 -41.21 17.54 -32.47
N GLU A 2 -40.98 16.71 -31.47
CA GLU A 2 -39.68 16.58 -30.82
C GLU A 2 -39.61 15.26 -30.01
N HIS A 3 -38.52 14.52 -30.18
CA HIS A 3 -38.23 13.30 -29.43
C HIS A 3 -37.54 13.70 -28.11
N ALA A 4 -38.22 13.54 -26.98
CA ALA A 4 -37.63 13.79 -25.67
C ALA A 4 -36.77 12.57 -25.25
N LEU A 5 -35.45 12.71 -25.37
CA LEU A 5 -34.47 11.77 -24.82
C LEU A 5 -34.51 11.79 -23.29
N THR A 6 -35.13 10.79 -22.67
CA THR A 6 -35.10 10.61 -21.22
C THR A 6 -33.78 9.97 -20.80
N LEU A 7 -32.87 10.75 -20.22
CA LEU A 7 -31.59 10.26 -19.69
C LEU A 7 -31.83 9.31 -18.48
N PRO A 8 -31.14 8.16 -18.41
CA PRO A 8 -31.20 7.31 -17.22
C PRO A 8 -30.55 8.04 -16.04
N LYS A 9 -31.32 8.29 -14.98
CA LYS A 9 -30.83 8.82 -13.71
C LYS A 9 -29.83 7.83 -13.10
N VAL A 10 -28.54 8.15 -13.19
CA VAL A 10 -27.50 7.45 -12.45
C VAL A 10 -27.80 7.62 -10.96
N LYS A 11 -28.12 6.50 -10.31
CA LYS A 11 -28.36 6.40 -8.86
C LYS A 11 -27.05 6.77 -8.17
N GLY A 12 -26.97 8.02 -7.69
CA GLY A 12 -25.79 8.58 -7.05
C GLY A 12 -25.22 7.62 -6.01
N GLU A 13 -23.93 7.33 -6.17
CA GLU A 13 -23.19 6.53 -5.21
C GLU A 13 -23.36 7.15 -3.81
N LYS A 14 -23.62 6.30 -2.81
CA LYS A 14 -23.65 6.73 -1.42
C LYS A 14 -22.23 7.13 -1.03
N LEU A 15 -21.90 8.41 -1.19
CA LEU A 15 -20.70 9.01 -0.63
C LEU A 15 -20.64 8.65 0.86
N LEU A 16 -19.53 8.04 1.28
CA LEU A 16 -19.24 7.65 2.65
C LEU A 16 -19.70 8.75 3.62
N SER A 17 -20.62 8.41 4.52
CA SER A 17 -21.17 9.35 5.50
C SER A 17 -20.04 10.00 6.30
N LYS A 18 -20.17 11.30 6.63
CA LYS A 18 -19.17 12.03 7.45
C LYS A 18 -18.81 11.27 8.73
N LYS A 19 -19.77 10.55 9.32
CA LYS A 19 -19.55 9.69 10.50
C LYS A 19 -18.66 8.48 10.21
N SER A 20 -18.78 7.88 9.02
CA SER A 20 -17.95 6.75 8.58
C SER A 20 -16.53 7.19 8.24
N ILE A 21 -16.35 8.39 7.68
CA ILE A 21 -15.03 8.97 7.43
C ILE A 21 -14.32 9.28 8.75
N LEU A 22 -15.06 9.83 9.72
CA LEU A 22 -14.54 10.12 11.06
C LEU A 22 -14.16 8.83 11.82
N ALA A 23 -14.98 7.78 11.70
CA ALA A 23 -14.69 6.47 12.28
C ALA A 23 -13.44 5.82 11.65
N LEU A 24 -13.28 5.91 10.32
CA LEU A 24 -12.11 5.39 9.63
C LEU A 24 -10.83 6.16 10.00
N SER A 25 -10.93 7.49 10.12
CA SER A 25 -9.82 8.34 10.59
C SER A 25 -9.41 8.01 12.02
N ALA A 26 -10.37 7.81 12.92
CA ALA A 26 -10.10 7.42 14.31
C ALA A 26 -9.46 6.03 14.41
N LEU A 27 -9.91 5.07 13.58
CA LEU A 27 -9.32 3.74 13.50
C LEU A 27 -7.86 3.82 13.04
N CYS A 28 -7.56 4.58 11.98
CA CYS A 28 -6.18 4.80 11.53
C CYS A 28 -5.31 5.43 12.62
N PHE A 29 -5.82 6.41 13.36
CA PHE A 29 -5.10 7.02 14.48
C PHE A 29 -4.81 6.03 15.61
N LEU A 30 -5.76 5.16 15.95
CA LEU A 30 -5.55 4.09 16.93
C LEU A 30 -4.47 3.10 16.50
N PHE A 31 -4.44 2.72 15.22
CA PHE A 31 -3.37 1.85 14.70
C PHE A 31 -1.97 2.49 14.80
N VAL A 32 -1.87 3.81 14.57
CA VAL A 32 -0.61 4.55 14.76
C VAL A 32 -0.19 4.55 16.23
N LEU A 33 -1.13 4.75 17.16
CA LEU A 33 -0.85 4.78 18.60
C LEU A 33 -0.51 3.40 19.19
N LEU A 34 -1.07 2.31 18.65
CA LEU A 34 -0.74 0.95 19.08
C LEU A 34 0.58 0.40 18.50
N SER A 35 1.24 1.13 17.60
CA SER A 35 2.50 0.68 16.96
C SER A 35 3.74 0.83 17.86
N PHE A 36 3.62 1.44 19.04
CA PHE A 36 4.77 1.87 19.85
C PHE A 36 5.41 0.81 20.76
N GLU A 37 4.81 -0.37 20.95
CA GLU A 37 5.39 -1.40 21.82
C GLU A 37 5.57 -2.74 21.10
N SER A 38 6.62 -2.82 20.28
CA SER A 38 7.17 -4.08 19.76
C SER A 38 8.40 -4.45 20.60
N THR A 39 8.21 -5.25 21.66
CA THR A 39 9.33 -5.80 22.45
C THR A 39 9.94 -7.00 21.72
N ALA A 40 11.05 -6.79 21.01
CA ALA A 40 11.77 -7.85 20.32
C ALA A 40 12.45 -8.80 21.34
N GLY A 41 11.96 -10.05 21.43
CA GLY A 41 12.55 -11.10 22.27
C GLY A 41 13.98 -11.48 21.85
N SER A 42 14.75 -12.02 22.78
CA SER A 42 16.21 -12.24 22.76
C SER A 42 16.78 -13.21 21.69
N GLY A 43 16.06 -13.47 20.60
CA GLY A 43 16.49 -14.33 19.48
C GLY A 43 17.17 -13.59 18.31
N GLY A 44 17.54 -12.32 18.49
CA GLY A 44 17.92 -11.41 17.40
C GLY A 44 19.09 -11.87 16.51
N THR A 45 20.09 -12.58 17.03
CA THR A 45 21.32 -12.86 16.27
C THR A 45 21.14 -13.73 15.03
N ALA A 46 20.29 -14.76 15.08
CA ALA A 46 19.98 -15.60 13.92
C ALA A 46 19.07 -14.87 12.92
N PHE A 47 18.13 -14.08 13.43
CA PHE A 47 17.21 -13.30 12.61
C PHE A 47 17.94 -12.14 11.90
N THR A 48 18.90 -11.49 12.54
CA THR A 48 19.68 -10.38 11.96
C THR A 48 20.47 -10.81 10.73
N SER A 49 21.06 -12.02 10.72
CA SER A 49 21.81 -12.52 9.56
C SER A 49 20.89 -12.72 8.34
N ILE A 50 19.75 -13.40 8.54
CA ILE A 50 18.76 -13.64 7.49
C ILE A 50 18.14 -12.32 7.02
N TRP A 51 17.88 -11.41 7.95
CA TRP A 51 17.37 -10.07 7.65
C TRP A 51 18.36 -9.25 6.83
N THR A 52 19.65 -9.34 7.09
CA THR A 52 20.69 -8.63 6.33
C THR A 52 20.75 -9.11 4.88
N GLU A 53 20.67 -10.42 4.65
CA GLU A 53 20.63 -10.98 3.29
C GLU A 53 19.35 -10.60 2.54
N LEU A 54 18.20 -10.72 3.21
CA LEU A 54 16.90 -10.41 2.62
C LEU A 54 16.74 -8.92 2.30
N SER A 55 17.16 -8.05 3.23
CA SER A 55 17.15 -6.59 3.02
C SER A 55 18.11 -6.19 1.89
N GLY A 56 19.27 -6.84 1.78
CA GLY A 56 20.19 -6.65 0.65
C GLY A 56 19.59 -7.02 -0.71
N TRP A 57 18.70 -8.01 -0.78
CA TRP A 57 17.98 -8.34 -2.02
C TRP A 57 16.82 -7.37 -2.31
N ALA A 58 16.14 -6.92 -1.26
CA ALA A 58 15.02 -5.99 -1.38
C ALA A 58 15.45 -4.55 -1.73
N ASP A 59 16.58 -4.05 -1.21
CA ASP A 59 17.16 -2.74 -1.60
C ASP A 59 18.09 -2.84 -2.82
N GLY A 60 18.60 -4.04 -3.09
CA GLY A 60 19.54 -4.31 -4.17
C GLY A 60 18.91 -4.31 -5.57
N ALA A 61 19.66 -4.82 -6.53
CA ALA A 61 19.20 -4.99 -7.90
C ALA A 61 17.86 -5.76 -8.04
N PRO A 62 17.56 -6.83 -7.26
CA PRO A 62 16.31 -7.57 -7.41
C PRO A 62 15.07 -6.73 -7.09
N GLY A 63 15.06 -6.00 -5.97
CA GLY A 63 13.92 -5.16 -5.59
C GLY A 63 13.66 -4.01 -6.58
N LYS A 64 14.73 -3.43 -7.14
CA LYS A 64 14.63 -2.42 -8.20
C LYS A 64 14.02 -2.97 -9.49
N ILE A 65 14.32 -4.22 -9.84
CA ILE A 65 13.72 -4.89 -11.00
C ILE A 65 12.23 -5.15 -10.75
N ILE A 66 11.85 -5.63 -9.57
CA ILE A 66 10.45 -5.92 -9.22
C ILE A 66 9.60 -4.63 -9.22
N THR A 67 10.14 -3.53 -8.69
CA THR A 67 9.45 -2.23 -8.69
C THR A 67 9.31 -1.66 -10.09
N LEU A 68 10.32 -1.82 -10.95
CA LEU A 68 10.23 -1.47 -12.37
C LEU A 68 9.15 -2.29 -13.10
N LEU A 69 9.09 -3.60 -12.85
CA LEU A 69 8.07 -4.48 -13.43
C LEU A 69 6.66 -4.13 -12.93
N ALA A 70 6.51 -3.79 -11.65
CA ALA A 70 5.25 -3.32 -11.08
C ALA A 70 4.78 -2.00 -11.72
N PHE A 71 5.72 -1.09 -12.02
CA PHE A 71 5.43 0.15 -12.75
C PHE A 71 4.94 -0.13 -14.18
N PHE A 72 5.60 -1.02 -14.91
CA PHE A 72 5.13 -1.43 -16.25
C PHE A 72 3.77 -2.13 -16.20
N ALA A 73 3.54 -3.01 -15.22
CA ALA A 73 2.26 -3.67 -15.02
C ALA A 73 1.14 -2.65 -14.71
N ALA A 74 1.42 -1.60 -13.94
CA ALA A 74 0.49 -0.51 -13.70
C ALA A 74 0.13 0.22 -15.01
N LEU A 75 1.13 0.56 -15.83
CA LEU A 75 0.94 1.20 -17.14
C LEU A 75 0.03 0.38 -18.08
N PHE A 76 0.27 -0.92 -18.21
CA PHE A 76 -0.57 -1.80 -19.04
C PHE A 76 -2.02 -1.92 -18.51
N ASN A 77 -2.23 -1.90 -17.20
CA ASN A 77 -3.56 -1.93 -16.61
C ASN A 77 -4.31 -0.60 -16.80
N VAL A 78 -3.61 0.54 -16.82
CA VAL A 78 -4.20 1.85 -17.19
C VAL A 78 -4.67 1.82 -18.65
N LEU A 79 -3.86 1.29 -19.57
CA LEU A 79 -4.24 1.17 -20.98
C LEU A 79 -5.48 0.30 -21.19
N LYS A 80 -5.66 -0.73 -20.37
CA LYS A 80 -6.84 -1.61 -20.38
C LYS A 80 -8.04 -1.05 -19.60
N GLN A 81 -7.99 0.21 -19.13
CA GLN A 81 -9.00 0.85 -18.29
C GLN A 81 -9.29 0.11 -16.96
N ASN A 82 -8.40 -0.77 -16.52
CA ASN A 82 -8.50 -1.44 -15.22
C ASN A 82 -7.74 -0.63 -14.16
N TYR A 83 -8.28 0.54 -13.83
CA TYR A 83 -7.64 1.50 -12.93
C TYR A 83 -7.43 0.96 -11.51
N TYR A 84 -8.31 0.08 -11.02
CA TYR A 84 -8.17 -0.55 -9.71
C TYR A 84 -6.89 -1.37 -9.59
N MET A 85 -6.62 -2.23 -10.58
CA MET A 85 -5.41 -3.05 -10.61
C MET A 85 -4.15 -2.21 -10.88
N ALA A 86 -4.28 -1.14 -11.68
CA ALA A 86 -3.17 -0.22 -11.93
C ALA A 86 -2.73 0.52 -10.66
N VAL A 87 -3.69 1.05 -9.90
CA VAL A 87 -3.41 1.73 -8.63
C VAL A 87 -2.84 0.75 -7.61
N GLY A 88 -3.36 -0.47 -7.54
CA GLY A 88 -2.82 -1.52 -6.67
C GLY A 88 -1.37 -1.89 -7.02
N ALA A 89 -1.05 -2.07 -8.30
CA ALA A 89 0.31 -2.35 -8.76
C ALA A 89 1.26 -1.18 -8.51
N PHE A 90 0.79 0.06 -8.69
CA PHE A 90 1.58 1.26 -8.44
C PHE A 90 1.89 1.46 -6.95
N ILE A 91 0.87 1.41 -6.09
CA ILE A 91 1.05 1.53 -4.63
C ILE A 91 1.86 0.34 -4.10
N GLY A 92 1.61 -0.87 -4.59
CA GLY A 92 2.39 -2.06 -4.26
C GLY A 92 3.87 -1.92 -4.62
N GLY A 93 4.16 -1.38 -5.81
CA GLY A 93 5.54 -1.04 -6.21
C GLY A 93 6.18 0.02 -5.31
N MET A 94 5.45 1.09 -4.97
CA MET A 94 5.95 2.13 -4.06
C MET A 94 6.24 1.59 -2.65
N LEU A 95 5.37 0.73 -2.12
CA LEU A 95 5.57 0.10 -0.82
C LEU A 95 6.77 -0.86 -0.85
N LEU A 96 6.93 -1.61 -1.95
CA LEU A 96 8.06 -2.52 -2.11
C LEU A 96 9.39 -1.77 -2.24
N SER A 97 9.38 -0.60 -2.88
CA SER A 97 10.53 0.31 -2.96
C SER A 97 11.00 0.83 -1.60
N GLN A 98 10.12 0.89 -0.61
CA GLN A 98 10.41 1.37 0.74
C GLN A 98 10.31 0.25 1.78
N SER A 99 10.17 -1.01 1.34
CA SER A 99 9.83 -2.14 2.21
C SER A 99 10.89 -2.43 3.26
N VAL A 100 12.18 -2.28 2.92
CA VAL A 100 13.29 -2.44 3.85
C VAL A 100 13.21 -1.41 4.99
N ALA A 101 12.94 -0.15 4.68
CA ALA A 101 12.77 0.90 5.68
C ALA A 101 11.55 0.64 6.59
N ILE A 102 10.42 0.24 6.00
CA ILE A 102 9.20 -0.07 6.74
C ILE A 102 9.45 -1.22 7.73
N ILE A 103 10.10 -2.29 7.29
CA ILE A 103 10.35 -3.45 8.15
C ILE A 103 11.42 -3.14 9.20
N ASN A 104 12.43 -2.31 8.88
CA ASN A 104 13.40 -1.84 9.87
C ASN A 104 12.76 -0.97 10.97
N ILE A 105 11.75 -0.16 10.64
CA ILE A 105 10.96 0.59 11.64
C ILE A 105 10.22 -0.39 12.57
N PHE A 106 9.61 -1.46 12.03
CA PHE A 106 8.94 -2.49 12.85
C PHE A 106 9.90 -3.28 13.74
N LEU A 107 11.10 -3.56 13.27
CA LEU A 107 12.10 -4.37 13.99
C LEU A 107 12.87 -3.57 15.04
N THR A 108 13.16 -2.31 14.76
CA THR A 108 13.98 -1.46 15.64
C THR A 108 13.10 -0.70 16.64
N GLY A 109 11.82 -0.50 16.34
CA GLY A 109 10.91 0.27 17.20
C GLY A 109 11.29 1.75 17.31
N THR A 110 12.19 2.23 16.44
CA THR A 110 12.63 3.62 16.41
C THR A 110 12.01 4.29 15.20
N ILE A 111 11.09 5.21 15.45
CA ILE A 111 10.67 6.26 14.52
C ILE A 111 11.76 7.33 14.38
#